data_AF-A0A1Y5P732-F1
#
_entry.id   AF-A0A1Y5P732-F1
#
_cell.length_a   1.000
_cell.length_b   1.000
_cell.length_c   1.000
_cell.angle_alpha   90.00
_cell.angle_beta   90.00
_cell.angle_gamma   90.00
#
_symmetry.space_group_name_H-M   'P 1'
#
loop_
_entity.id
_entity.type
_entity.pdbx_description
1 polymer ?
#
loop_
_entity_poly.entity_id
_entity_poly.type
_entity_poly.pdbx_seq_one_letter_code
_entity_poly.pdbx_strand_id
1 'polypeptide(L)'
;MRVRGAVAASASLAANARETQMRLLVIALGFPHPRLQERRRLRSGRLVFGDLYFPEADHWLEIDGRGKYLSPEFSAGRTPAAIVIEEKTRENEIRREVRGFSRLEATDADHPQRVYDVLTADGLRSSKPRPRAGDPVLR
;
A
#
# COMPACT_ATOMS: atom_id res chain seq x y z
N MET A 1 19.74 -3.72 25.38
CA MET A 1 19.39 -2.95 24.16
C MET A 1 19.72 -3.76 22.89
N ARG A 2 19.13 -4.95 22.69
CA ARG A 2 19.38 -5.79 21.47
C ARG A 2 18.13 -6.46 20.89
N VAL A 3 17.04 -6.58 21.66
CA VAL A 3 15.81 -7.27 21.21
C VAL A 3 14.91 -6.37 20.34
N ARG A 4 14.79 -5.07 20.65
CA ARG A 4 13.90 -4.15 19.90
C ARG A 4 14.37 -3.87 18.46
N GLY A 5 15.68 -3.68 18.27
CA GLY A 5 16.26 -3.46 16.94
C GLY A 5 16.09 -4.67 16.01
N ALA A 6 16.18 -5.90 16.54
CA ALA A 6 15.97 -7.12 15.76
C ALA A 6 14.51 -7.29 15.32
N VAL A 7 13.54 -6.95 16.20
CA VAL A 7 12.11 -7.00 15.87
C VAL A 7 11.74 -5.94 14.82
N ALA A 8 12.23 -4.71 14.96
CA ALA A 8 11.99 -3.65 13.97
C ALA A 8 12.60 -3.98 12.60
N ALA A 9 13.83 -4.51 12.58
CA ALA A 9 14.47 -4.96 11.35
C ALA A 9 13.71 -6.12 10.69
N SER A 10 13.28 -7.11 11.49
CA SER A 10 12.47 -8.24 11.00
C SER A 10 11.12 -7.78 10.45
N ALA A 11 10.42 -6.87 11.14
CA ALA A 11 9.16 -6.30 10.68
C ALA A 11 9.34 -5.50 9.37
N SER A 12 10.45 -4.77 9.24
CA SER A 12 10.76 -4.02 8.01
C SER A 12 11.06 -4.95 6.83
N LEU A 13 11.83 -6.03 7.06
CA LEU A 13 12.11 -7.04 6.04
C LEU A 13 10.84 -7.78 5.62
N ALA A 14 9.98 -8.13 6.58
CA ALA A 14 8.69 -8.75 6.31
C ALA A 14 7.74 -7.82 5.54
N ALA A 15 7.72 -6.52 5.87
CA ALA A 15 6.96 -5.52 5.13
C ALA A 15 7.45 -5.43 3.66
N ASN A 16 8.76 -5.32 3.45
CA ASN A 16 9.35 -5.28 2.10
C ASN A 16 9.03 -6.56 1.28
N ALA A 17 9.03 -7.73 1.93
CA ALA A 17 8.68 -9.00 1.30
C ALA A 17 7.19 -9.02 0.89
N ARG A 18 6.28 -8.57 1.78
CA ARG A 18 4.84 -8.49 1.49
C ARG A 18 4.52 -7.44 0.43
N GLU A 19 5.19 -6.29 0.41
CA GLU A 19 5.06 -5.28 -0.65
C GLU A 19 5.52 -5.85 -2.00
N THR A 20 6.62 -6.61 -2.01
CA THR A 20 7.10 -7.30 -3.22
C THR A 20 6.08 -8.34 -3.70
N GLN A 21 5.55 -9.16 -2.79
CA GLN A 21 4.50 -10.14 -3.10
C GLN A 21 3.25 -9.45 -3.66
N MET A 22 2.79 -8.35 -3.04
CA MET A 22 1.64 -7.58 -3.49
C MET A 22 1.86 -7.05 -4.91
N ARG A 23 3.03 -6.49 -5.21
CA ARG A 23 3.37 -6.01 -6.56
C ARG A 23 3.28 -7.13 -7.60
N LEU A 24 3.86 -8.29 -7.31
CA LEU A 24 3.79 -9.45 -8.20
C LEU A 24 2.35 -9.92 -8.39
N LEU A 25 1.56 -9.94 -7.31
CA LEU A 25 0.15 -10.31 -7.35
C LEU A 25 -0.66 -9.37 -8.25
N VAL A 26 -0.50 -8.06 -8.09
CA VAL A 26 -1.19 -7.04 -8.90
C VAL A 26 -0.90 -7.25 -10.39
N ILE A 27 0.36 -7.46 -10.76
CA ILE A 27 0.76 -7.75 -12.15
C ILE A 27 0.15 -9.08 -12.62
N ALA A 28 0.24 -10.13 -11.81
CA ALA A 28 -0.30 -11.45 -12.14
C ALA A 28 -1.82 -11.43 -12.32
N LEU A 29 -2.53 -10.57 -11.58
CA LEU A 29 -3.96 -10.32 -11.70
C LEU A 29 -4.36 -9.48 -12.92
N GLY A 30 -3.40 -9.04 -13.74
CA GLY A 30 -3.66 -8.34 -15.00
C GLY A 30 -3.86 -6.82 -14.87
N PHE A 31 -3.58 -6.23 -13.71
CA PHE A 31 -3.56 -4.78 -13.55
C PHE A 31 -2.34 -4.15 -14.24
N PRO A 32 -2.36 -2.84 -14.56
CA PRO A 32 -1.26 -2.16 -15.23
C PRO A 32 0.05 -2.24 -14.44
N HIS A 33 1.18 -2.11 -15.11
CA HIS A 33 2.48 -2.07 -14.42
C HIS A 33 2.62 -0.79 -13.59
N PRO A 34 2.88 -0.90 -12.27
CA PRO A 34 3.04 0.27 -11.43
C PRO A 34 4.47 0.84 -11.49
N ARG A 35 4.59 2.14 -11.23
CA ARG A 35 5.83 2.76 -10.74
C ARG A 35 5.92 2.57 -9.23
N LEU A 36 7.12 2.30 -8.75
CA LEU A 36 7.39 2.08 -7.33
C LEU A 36 7.84 3.37 -6.68
N GLN A 37 7.42 3.58 -5.43
CA GLN A 37 7.88 4.70 -4.60
C GLN A 37 7.72 6.04 -5.33
N GLU A 38 6.56 6.24 -5.96
CA GLU A 38 6.27 7.43 -6.76
C GLU A 38 6.36 8.67 -5.87
N ARG A 39 7.34 9.52 -6.16
CA ARG A 39 7.63 10.72 -5.39
C ARG A 39 6.77 11.87 -5.89
N ARG A 40 5.89 12.39 -5.02
CA ARG A 40 5.05 13.55 -5.34
C ARG A 40 5.13 14.62 -4.25
N ARG A 41 5.16 15.88 -4.68
CA ARG A 41 5.01 17.03 -3.78
C ARG A 41 3.57 17.50 -3.88
N LEU A 42 2.83 17.37 -2.79
CA LEU A 42 1.43 17.73 -2.69
C LEU A 42 1.26 19.26 -2.62
N ARG A 43 0.02 19.73 -2.76
CA ARG A 43 -0.35 21.16 -2.71
C ARG A 43 0.11 21.88 -1.44
N SER A 44 0.12 21.20 -0.30
CA SER A 44 0.64 21.71 0.97
C SER A 44 2.17 21.89 0.99
N GLY A 45 2.87 21.43 -0.04
CA GLY A 45 4.32 21.33 -0.08
C GLY A 45 4.87 20.03 0.54
N ARG A 46 4.00 19.21 1.15
CA ARG A 46 4.38 17.90 1.72
C ARG A 46 4.89 16.97 0.61
N LEU A 47 6.05 16.37 0.86
CA LEU A 47 6.59 15.32 -0.01
C LEU A 47 6.06 13.96 0.45
N VAL A 48 5.51 13.19 -0.49
CA VAL A 48 5.00 11.83 -0.26
C VAL A 48 5.61 10.84 -1.26
N PHE A 49 5.56 9.56 -0.89
CA PHE A 49 6.00 8.43 -1.69
C PHE A 49 4.88 7.40 -1.71
N GLY A 50 4.41 7.03 -2.89
CA GLY A 50 3.36 6.02 -3.05
C GLY A 50 3.97 4.65 -3.29
N ASP A 51 3.46 3.62 -2.61
CA ASP A 51 4.00 2.27 -2.74
C ASP A 51 3.92 1.77 -4.18
N LEU A 52 2.73 1.88 -4.78
CA LEU A 52 2.48 1.63 -6.21
C LEU A 52 1.68 2.79 -6.81
N TYR A 53 2.13 3.31 -7.95
CA TYR A 53 1.39 4.29 -8.74
C TYR A 53 1.20 3.81 -10.17
N PHE A 54 -0.01 3.91 -10.71
CA PHE A 54 -0.36 3.49 -12.07
C PHE A 54 -0.59 4.74 -12.94
N PRO A 55 0.41 5.19 -13.73
CA PRO A 55 0.37 6.50 -14.37
C PRO A 55 -0.75 6.68 -15.39
N GLU A 56 -1.04 5.65 -16.18
CA GLU A 56 -2.09 5.71 -17.22
C GLU A 56 -3.50 5.83 -16.63
N ALA A 57 -3.73 5.21 -15.47
CA ALA A 57 -4.99 5.31 -14.73
C ALA A 57 -5.04 6.51 -13.79
N ASP A 58 -3.89 7.17 -13.56
CA ASP A 58 -3.68 8.11 -12.46
C ASP A 58 -4.21 7.56 -11.13
N HIS A 59 -3.80 6.34 -10.81
CA HIS A 59 -4.26 5.60 -9.64
C HIS A 59 -3.14 5.40 -8.64
N TRP A 60 -3.39 5.77 -7.40
CA TRP A 60 -2.44 5.64 -6.29
C TRP A 60 -2.82 4.47 -5.38
N LEU A 61 -1.84 3.68 -4.97
CA LEU A 61 -2.07 2.56 -4.07
C LEU A 61 -1.08 2.59 -2.91
N GLU A 62 -1.64 2.51 -1.71
CA GLU A 62 -0.91 2.38 -0.45
C GLU A 62 -1.10 0.96 0.12
N ILE A 63 -0.01 0.35 0.56
CA ILE A 63 0.04 -0.94 1.25
C ILE A 63 0.34 -0.65 2.71
N ASP A 64 -0.69 -0.72 3.55
CA ASP A 64 -0.52 -0.46 4.97
C ASP A 64 -0.01 -1.71 5.71
N GLY A 65 0.88 -1.48 6.66
CA GLY A 65 1.36 -2.48 7.59
C GLY A 65 0.86 -2.13 8.98
N ARG A 66 -0.06 -2.92 9.53
CA ARG A 66 -0.66 -2.72 10.86
C ARG A 66 0.35 -2.50 12.01
N GLY A 67 1.63 -2.85 11.81
CA GLY A 67 2.68 -2.84 12.83
C GLY A 67 3.39 -1.50 13.09
N LYS A 68 3.27 -0.48 12.22
CA LYS A 68 4.03 0.78 12.40
C LYS A 68 3.47 1.68 13.52
N TYR A 69 2.23 1.49 13.94
CA TYR A 69 1.55 2.37 14.90
C TYR A 69 1.71 2.01 16.37
N LEU A 70 2.20 0.79 16.65
CA LEU A 70 2.27 0.26 18.02
C LEU A 70 3.66 0.36 18.65
N SER A 71 4.70 0.70 17.88
CA SER A 71 6.03 0.90 18.44
C SER A 71 6.25 2.37 18.85
N PRO A 72 6.64 2.65 20.12
CA PRO A 72 7.02 3.98 20.59
C PRO A 72 8.15 4.63 19.77
N GLU A 73 8.90 3.85 19.00
CA GLU A 73 10.00 4.34 18.16
C GLU A 73 9.49 5.12 16.93
N PHE A 74 8.27 4.86 16.47
CA PHE A 74 7.67 5.52 15.30
C PHE A 74 6.82 6.74 15.65
N SER A 75 6.46 6.92 16.92
CA SER A 75 5.61 8.03 17.34
C SER A 75 6.34 9.37 17.40
N ALA A 76 7.67 9.36 17.59
CA ALA A 76 8.50 10.57 17.73
C ALA A 76 7.91 11.58 18.75
N GLY A 77 7.30 11.08 19.83
CA GLY A 77 6.64 11.90 20.87
C GLY A 77 5.20 12.32 20.55
N ARG A 78 4.64 11.93 19.39
CA ARG A 78 3.23 12.18 19.03
C ARG A 78 2.31 11.15 19.69
N THR A 79 1.08 11.57 19.98
CA THR A 79 0.04 10.64 20.44
C THR A 79 -0.42 9.74 19.27
N PRO A 80 -0.90 8.51 19.54
CA PRO A 80 -1.48 7.66 18.50
C PRO A 80 -2.59 8.36 17.70
N ALA A 81 -3.43 9.17 18.38
CA ALA A 81 -4.47 9.95 17.72
C ALA A 81 -3.90 10.98 16.73
N ALA A 82 -2.82 11.68 17.10
CA ALA A 82 -2.16 12.64 16.22
C ALA A 82 -1.58 11.97 14.96
N ILE A 83 -0.98 10.77 15.11
CA ILE A 83 -0.46 9.99 13.98
C ILE A 83 -1.59 9.65 13.01
N VAL A 84 -2.68 9.06 13.51
CA VAL A 84 -3.83 8.69 12.67
C VAL A 84 -4.45 9.91 11.97
N ILE A 85 -4.55 11.05 12.66
CA ILE A 85 -5.06 12.30 12.05
C ILE A 85 -4.12 12.77 10.93
N GLU A 86 -2.81 12.73 11.15
CA GLU A 86 -1.81 13.15 10.17
C GLU A 86 -1.83 12.26 8.92
N GLU A 87 -2.00 10.95 9.10
CA GLU A 87 -2.12 10.00 7.99
C GLU A 87 -3.40 10.15 7.20
N LYS A 88 -4.54 10.32 7.88
CA LYS A 88 -5.81 10.62 7.21
C LYS A 88 -5.74 11.93 6.44
N THR A 89 -5.06 12.94 7.00
CA THR A 89 -4.85 14.23 6.32
C THR A 89 -3.98 14.06 5.08
N ARG A 90 -2.87 13.31 5.19
CA ARG A 90 -1.99 12.96 4.06
C ARG A 90 -2.77 12.28 2.94
N GLU A 91 -3.54 11.26 3.28
CA GLU A 91 -4.35 10.52 2.33
C GLU A 91 -5.40 11.39 1.66
N ASN A 92 -6.14 12.19 2.43
CA ASN A 92 -7.15 13.08 1.88
C ASN A 92 -6.55 14.06 0.87
N GLU A 93 -5.31 14.50 1.10
CA GLU A 93 -4.60 15.34 0.16
C GLU A 93 -4.20 14.58 -1.10
N ILE A 94 -3.63 13.38 -0.98
CA ILE A 94 -3.31 12.52 -2.13
C ILE A 94 -4.57 12.26 -2.97
N ARG A 95 -5.69 11.88 -2.34
CA ARG A 95 -6.97 11.61 -3.02
C ARG A 95 -7.52 12.80 -3.82
N ARG A 96 -7.13 14.04 -3.48
CA ARG A 96 -7.51 15.25 -4.23
C ARG A 96 -6.62 15.50 -5.46
N GLU A 97 -5.53 14.77 -5.60
CA GLU A 97 -4.54 14.93 -6.68
C GLU A 97 -4.47 13.75 -7.65
N VAL A 98 -5.25 12.69 -7.40
CA VAL A 98 -5.28 11.48 -8.24
C VAL A 98 -6.71 11.13 -8.62
N ARG A 99 -6.88 10.48 -9.77
CA ARG A 99 -8.18 9.98 -10.24
C ARG A 99 -8.69 8.81 -9.41
N GLY A 100 -7.80 7.90 -9.01
CA GLY A 100 -8.13 6.71 -8.23
C GLY A 100 -7.20 6.51 -7.04
N PHE A 101 -7.72 5.98 -5.94
CA PHE A 101 -6.92 5.67 -4.77
C PHE A 101 -7.40 4.38 -4.11
N SER A 102 -6.47 3.44 -3.91
CA SER A 102 -6.71 2.20 -3.18
C SER A 102 -5.83 2.09 -1.94
N ARG A 103 -6.38 1.43 -0.91
CA ARG A 103 -5.60 0.96 0.23
C ARG A 103 -5.77 -0.55 0.37
N LEU A 104 -4.65 -1.23 0.53
CA LEU A 104 -4.59 -2.64 0.89
C LEU A 104 -3.82 -2.80 2.19
N GLU A 105 -4.14 -3.83 2.95
CA GLU A 105 -3.29 -4.31 4.04
C GLU A 105 -2.21 -5.22 3.45
N ALA A 106 -1.01 -5.25 4.03
CA ALA A 106 0.05 -6.16 3.60
C ALA A 106 -0.40 -7.65 3.57
N THR A 107 -1.33 -8.02 4.45
CA THR A 107 -1.94 -9.37 4.52
C THR A 107 -2.93 -9.65 3.39
N ASP A 108 -3.39 -8.64 2.65
CA ASP A 108 -4.25 -8.85 1.48
C ASP A 108 -3.49 -9.55 0.35
N ALA A 109 -2.15 -9.56 0.37
CA ALA A 109 -1.31 -10.30 -0.58
C ALA A 109 -1.56 -11.82 -0.57
N ASP A 110 -2.15 -12.35 0.51
CA ASP A 110 -2.54 -13.76 0.63
C ASP A 110 -3.95 -14.04 0.05
N HIS A 111 -4.66 -13.01 -0.40
CA HIS A 111 -6.06 -13.06 -0.80
C HIS A 111 -6.29 -12.44 -2.20
N PRO A 112 -5.89 -13.12 -3.31
CA PRO A 112 -5.97 -12.59 -4.67
C PRO A 112 -7.33 -12.01 -5.08
N GLN A 113 -8.42 -12.66 -4.66
CA GLN A 113 -9.78 -12.17 -4.93
C GLN A 113 -10.07 -10.83 -4.27
N ARG A 114 -9.63 -10.66 -3.02
CA ARG A 114 -9.81 -9.40 -2.27
C ARG A 114 -9.03 -8.27 -2.91
N VAL A 115 -7.78 -8.51 -3.31
CA VAL A 115 -6.97 -7.53 -4.05
C VAL A 115 -7.67 -7.14 -5.35
N TYR A 116 -8.12 -8.11 -6.14
CA TYR A 116 -8.84 -7.83 -7.38
C TYR A 116 -10.09 -6.97 -7.13
N ASP A 117 -10.90 -7.34 -6.14
CA ASP A 117 -12.18 -6.69 -5.83
C ASP A 117 -11.99 -5.24 -5.36
N VAL A 118 -11.00 -4.98 -4.50
CA VAL A 118 -10.69 -3.62 -4.04
C VAL A 118 -10.23 -2.75 -5.20
N LEU A 119 -9.26 -3.22 -5.98
CA LEU A 119 -8.70 -2.42 -7.07
C LEU A 119 -9.72 -2.11 -8.16
N THR A 120 -10.55 -3.09 -8.51
CA THR A 120 -11.61 -2.87 -9.50
C THR A 120 -12.73 -1.97 -8.97
N ALA A 121 -13.13 -2.11 -7.71
CA ALA A 121 -14.11 -1.22 -7.08
C ALA A 121 -13.61 0.23 -7.00
N ASP A 122 -12.31 0.44 -6.77
CA ASP A 122 -11.67 1.75 -6.73
C ASP A 122 -11.37 2.33 -8.12
N GLY A 123 -11.73 1.62 -9.19
CA GLY A 123 -11.67 2.11 -10.57
C GLY A 123 -10.44 1.67 -11.38
N LEU A 124 -9.54 0.87 -10.81
CA LEU A 124 -8.41 0.31 -11.56
C LEU A 124 -8.86 -0.90 -12.38
N ARG A 125 -8.61 -0.86 -13.69
CA ARG A 125 -9.05 -1.93 -14.60
C ARG A 125 -8.01 -3.03 -14.72
N SER A 126 -8.46 -4.28 -14.69
CA SER A 126 -7.65 -5.45 -15.03
C SER A 126 -7.91 -5.90 -16.47
N SER A 127 -6.88 -6.44 -17.11
CA SER A 127 -6.96 -7.16 -18.39
C SER A 127 -7.39 -8.63 -18.24
N LYS A 128 -7.39 -9.17 -17.02
CA LYS A 128 -7.79 -10.54 -16.71
C LYS A 128 -9.12 -10.56 -15.96
N PRO A 129 -9.90 -11.66 -16.05
CA PRO A 129 -11.10 -11.80 -15.23
C PRO A 129 -10.75 -11.92 -13.75
N ARG A 130 -11.74 -11.64 -12.88
CA ARG A 130 -11.66 -11.90 -11.45
C ARG A 130 -11.25 -13.37 -11.19
N PRO A 131 -10.20 -13.64 -10.39
CA PRO A 131 -9.76 -15.01 -10.12
C PRO A 131 -10.80 -15.80 -9.33
N ARG A 132 -10.82 -17.12 -9.50
CA ARG A 132 -11.63 -18.04 -8.71
C ARG A 132 -10.88 -18.50 -7.46
N ALA A 133 -11.63 -19.01 -6.48
CA ALA A 133 -11.02 -19.60 -5.30
C ALA A 133 -10.17 -20.81 -5.71
N GLY A 134 -8.90 -20.83 -5.31
CA GLY A 134 -7.97 -21.91 -5.61
C GLY A 134 -7.12 -21.74 -6.88
N ASP A 135 -7.34 -20.67 -7.66
CA ASP A 135 -6.51 -20.41 -8.85
C ASP A 135 -5.04 -20.17 -8.44
N PRO A 136 -4.07 -20.78 -9.15
CA PRO A 136 -2.65 -20.55 -8.91
C PRO A 136 -2.23 -19.21 -9.54
N VAL A 137 -2.51 -18.09 -8.85
CA VAL A 137 -2.16 -16.75 -9.38
C VAL A 137 -0.66 -16.46 -9.30
N LEU A 138 0.03 -17.01 -8.30
CA LEU A 138 1.46 -16.79 -8.04
C LEU A 138 2.25 -18.10 -7.81
N ARG A 139 1.73 -19.25 -8.24
CA ARG A 139 2.48 -20.52 -8.14
C ARG A 139 3.52 -20.66 -9.23
#